data_AF-A0A5E4WG08-F1
#
_entry.id   AF-A0A5E4WG08-F1
#
_cell.length_a   1.000
_cell.length_b   1.000
_cell.length_c   1.000
_cell.angle_alpha   90.00
_cell.angle_beta   90.00
_cell.angle_gamma   90.00
#
_symmetry.space_group_name_H-M   'P 1'
#
loop_
_entity.id
_entity.type
_entity.pdbx_description
1 polymer ?
#
loop_
_entity_poly.entity_id
_entity_poly.type
_entity_poly.pdbx_seq_one_letter_code
_entity_poly.pdbx_strand_id
1 'polypeptide(L)' 'MRKSRYSDEQIVRILGEADRDTIPEVASEASIYAWRKRFGEMVSDDVKRLKTLEAENARLKKMVG' A
#
# COMPACT_ATOMS: atom_id res chain seq x y z
N MET A 1 -1.53 11.71 20.11
CA MET A 1 -0.81 11.79 18.81
C MET A 1 -1.36 12.97 18.03
N ARG A 2 -0.50 13.78 17.40
CA ARG A 2 -0.97 14.86 16.51
C ARG A 2 -1.77 14.21 15.38
N LYS A 3 -2.95 14.74 15.08
CA LYS A 3 -3.79 14.23 13.98
C LYS A 3 -2.96 14.35 12.69
N SER A 4 -2.78 13.25 11.97
CA SER A 4 -2.13 13.30 10.66
C SER A 4 -2.91 14.24 9.76
N ARG A 5 -2.20 15.06 8.98
CA ARG A 5 -2.80 15.93 7.96
C ARG A 5 -3.45 15.12 6.84
N TYR A 6 -2.97 13.89 6.64
CA TYR A 6 -3.40 12.98 5.58
C TYR A 6 -3.98 11.70 6.19
N SER A 7 -5.04 11.18 5.59
CA SER A 7 -5.55 9.83 5.87
C SER A 7 -4.58 8.77 5.35
N ASP A 8 -4.71 7.54 5.83
CA ASP A 8 -3.87 6.43 5.39
C ASP A 8 -4.08 6.16 3.88
N GLU A 9 -5.30 6.30 3.36
CA GLU A 9 -5.59 6.19 1.91
C GLU A 9 -4.96 7.32 1.09
N GLN A 10 -4.91 8.54 1.63
CA GLN A 10 -4.20 9.65 0.98
C GLN A 10 -2.69 9.38 0.96
N ILE A 11 -2.12 8.86 2.05
CA ILE A 11 -0.70 8.52 2.13
C ILE A 11 -0.33 7.45 1.10
N VAL A 12 -1.10 6.36 1.01
CA VAL A 12 -0.83 5.28 0.03
C VAL A 12 -0.86 5.81 -1.42
N ARG A 13 -1.81 6.70 -1.74
CA ARG A 13 -1.89 7.33 -3.07
C ARG A 13 -0.67 8.20 -3.37
N ILE A 14 -0.29 9.05 -2.42
CA ILE A 14 0.89 9.91 -2.52
C ILE A 14 2.16 9.08 -2.71
N LEU A 15 2.29 7.95 -1.99
CA LEU A 15 3.41 7.03 -2.16
C LEU A 15 3.45 6.43 -3.58
N GLY A 16 2.30 5.98 -4.11
CA GLY A 16 2.21 5.44 -5.46
C GLY A 16 2.42 6.47 -6.57
N GLU A 17 2.19 7.76 -6.31
CA GLU A 17 2.57 8.87 -7.20
C GLU A 17 4.08 9.12 -7.12
N ALA A 18 4.65 9.17 -5.91
CA ALA A 18 6.08 9.39 -5.66
C ALA A 18 7.01 8.26 -6.15
N ASP A 19 6.47 7.06 -6.44
CA ASP A 19 7.21 5.95 -7.06
C ASP A 19 7.25 6.05 -8.60
N ARG A 20 6.33 6.82 -9.21
CA ARG A 20 6.22 6.99 -10.67
C ARG A 20 6.87 8.29 -11.16
N ASP A 21 6.73 9.36 -10.37
CA ASP A 21 7.17 10.71 -10.71
C ASP A 21 8.08 11.31 -9.62
N THR A 22 8.57 12.53 -9.83
CA THR A 22 9.29 13.31 -8.82
C THR A 22 8.41 13.55 -7.58
N ILE A 23 9.04 13.68 -6.41
CA ILE A 23 8.34 13.79 -5.12
C ILE A 23 7.21 14.81 -5.20
N PRO A 24 5.97 14.42 -4.89
CA PRO A 24 4.81 15.26 -5.15
C PRO A 24 4.89 16.52 -4.29
N GLU A 25 4.61 17.69 -4.88
CA GLU A 25 4.69 19.01 -4.20
C GLU A 25 3.89 19.06 -2.89
N VAL A 26 2.93 18.14 -2.72
CA VAL A 26 2.06 18.01 -1.55
C VAL A 26 2.73 17.35 -0.33
N ALA A 27 3.92 16.78 -0.45
CA ALA A 27 4.63 16.12 0.66
C ALA A 27 6.15 16.29 0.58
N SER A 28 6.80 16.48 1.73
CA SER A 28 8.27 16.55 1.78
C SER A 28 8.92 15.18 1.67
N GLU A 29 10.17 15.12 1.19
CA GLU A 29 10.93 13.86 1.06
C GLU A 29 11.00 13.10 2.39
N ALA A 30 11.20 13.82 3.50
CA ALA A 30 11.24 13.24 4.84
C ALA A 30 9.90 12.55 5.21
N SER A 31 8.78 13.13 4.79
CA SER A 31 7.45 12.53 5.01
C SER A 31 7.27 11.27 4.17
N ILE A 32 7.66 11.34 2.89
CA ILE A 32 7.63 10.18 1.98
C ILE A 32 8.49 9.04 2.53
N TYR A 33 9.70 9.32 3.02
CA TYR A 33 10.57 8.30 3.59
C TYR A 33 9.95 7.62 4.82
N ALA A 34 9.41 8.41 5.75
CA ALA A 34 8.75 7.88 6.94
C ALA A 34 7.52 7.02 6.58
N TRP A 35 6.75 7.45 5.58
CA TRP A 35 5.60 6.70 5.11
C TRP A 35 5.99 5.44 4.33
N ARG A 36 7.03 5.45 3.49
CA ARG A 36 7.54 4.23 2.83
C ARG A 36 7.95 3.17 3.86
N LYS A 37 8.63 3.58 4.94
CA LYS A 37 8.99 2.66 6.03
C LYS A 37 7.77 2.03 6.72
N ARG A 38 6.68 2.78 6.89
CA ARG A 38 5.47 2.29 7.58
C ARG A 38 4.50 1.54 6.67
N PHE A 39 4.23 2.07 5.48
CA PHE A 39 3.20 1.59 4.57
C PHE A 39 3.76 0.72 3.45
N GLY A 40 5.05 0.84 3.09
CA GLY A 40 5.65 0.03 2.03
C GLY A 40 5.70 -1.46 2.39
N GLU A 41 6.07 -1.79 3.62
CA GLU A 41 6.04 -3.18 4.13
C GLU A 41 4.60 -3.70 4.21
N MET A 42 3.67 -2.89 4.71
CA MET A 42 2.25 -3.24 4.82
C MET A 42 1.60 -3.51 3.45
N VAL A 43 1.81 -2.63 2.45
CA VAL A 43 1.32 -2.85 1.07
C VAL A 43 1.89 -4.15 0.49
N SER A 44 3.17 -4.44 0.75
CA SER A 44 3.81 -5.67 0.26
C SER A 44 3.17 -6.92 0.87
N ASP A 45 2.81 -6.88 2.15
CA ASP A 45 2.19 -7.99 2.86
C ASP A 45 0.71 -8.17 2.46
N ASP A 46 -0.03 -7.09 2.24
CA ASP A 46 -1.40 -7.14 1.70
C ASP A 46 -1.42 -7.77 0.31
N VAL A 47 -0.47 -7.43 -0.56
CA VAL A 47 -0.32 -8.03 -1.90
C VAL A 47 -0.02 -9.53 -1.80
N LYS A 48 0.85 -9.96 -0.87
CA LYS A 48 1.12 -11.39 -0.66
C LYS A 48 -0.15 -12.11 -0.18
N ARG A 49 -0.86 -11.53 0.78
CA ARG A 49 -2.11 -12.11 1.31
C ARG A 49 -3.18 -12.23 0.23
N LEU A 50 -3.33 -11.22 -0.62
CA LEU A 50 -4.26 -11.24 -1.74
C LEU A 50 -3.96 -12.41 -2.70
N LYS A 51 -2.70 -12.58 -3.11
CA LYS A 51 -2.28 -13.69 -3.97
C LYS A 51 -2.58 -15.07 -3.35
N THR A 52 -2.36 -15.22 -2.05
CA THR A 52 -2.71 -16.45 -1.32
C THR A 52 -4.22 -16.71 -1.37
N LEU A 53 -5.03 -15.69 -1.06
CA LEU A 53 -6.49 -15.80 -1.10
C LEU A 53 -7.01 -16.12 -2.51
N GLU A 54 -6.44 -15.51 -3.55
CA GLU A 54 -6.78 -15.82 -4.94
C GLU A 54 -6.45 -17.28 -5.31
N ALA A 55 -5.29 -17.78 -4.88
CA ALA A 55 -4.89 -19.17 -5.09
C ALA A 55 -5.80 -20.17 -4.33
N GLU A 56 -6.16 -19.86 -3.09
CA GLU A 56 -7.11 -20.64 -2.30
C GLU A 56 -8.50 -20.64 -2.95
N ASN A 57 -8.99 -19.48 -3.39
CA ASN A 57 -10.27 -19.36 -4.07
C ASN A 57 -10.31 -20.19 -5.36
N ALA A 58 -9.23 -20.17 -6.15
CA ALA A 58 -9.10 -20.99 -7.36
C ALA A 58 -9.12 -22.49 -7.04
N ARG A 59 -8.42 -22.93 -5.98
CA ARG A 59 -8.45 -24.32 -5.51
C ARG A 59 -9.85 -24.73 -5.06
N LEU A 60 -10.51 -23.91 -4.25
CA LEU A 60 -11.87 -24.16 -3.77
C LEU A 60 -12.85 -24.26 -4.95
N LYS A 61 -12.79 -23.33 -5.90
CA LYS A 61 -13.61 -23.37 -7.13
C LYS A 61 -13.46 -24.66 -7.92
N LYS A 62 -12.26 -25.24 -7.99
CA LYS A 62 -12.01 -26.52 -8.65
C LYS A 62 -12.57 -27.73 -7.87
N MET A 63 -12.75 -27.61 -6.56
CA MET A 63 -13.31 -28.69 -5.73
C MET A 63 -14.84 -28.68 -5.72
N VAL A 64 -15.45 -27.50 -5.84
CA VAL A 64 -16.91 -27.33 -5.78
C VAL A 64 -17.57 -27.20 -7.16
N GLY A 65 -16.78 -26.99 -8.21
CA GLY A 65 -17.23 -26.98 -9.61
C GLY A 65 -16.78 -28.23 -10.33
#